data_AF-A0A7C7V7C7-F1
#
_entry.id   AF-A0A7C7V7C7-F1
#
_cell.length_a   1.000
_cell.length_b   1.000
_cell.length_c   1.000
_cell.angle_alpha   90.00
_cell.angle_beta   90.00
_cell.angle_gamma   90.00
#
_symmetry.space_group_name_H-M   'P 1'
#
loop_
_entity.id
_entity.type
_entity.pdbx_description
1 polymer ?
#
loop_
_entity_poly.entity_id
_entity_poly.type
_entity_poly.pdbx_seq_one_letter_code
_entity_poly.pdbx_strand_id
1 'polypeptide(L)' 'MVFAGTEIVLTEGNTPLARPVPIASSTTPRTAGLHAGAIWTSDDFDEPLSEDFWAGTA' A
#
# COMPACT_ATOMS: atom_id res chain seq x y z
N MET A 1 0.83 -8.45 16.75
CA MET A 1 1.39 -9.50 15.87
C MET A 1 0.31 -10.56 15.71
N VAL A 2 -0.10 -10.89 14.48
CA VAL A 2 -0.97 -12.05 14.23
C VAL A 2 -0.07 -13.26 14.08
N PHE A 3 -0.23 -14.27 14.93
CA PHE A 3 0.55 -15.51 14.86
C PHE A 3 -0.13 -16.50 13.90
N ALA A 4 0.66 -17.38 13.27
CA ALA A 4 0.13 -18.39 12.36
C ALA A 4 -0.98 -19.22 13.05
N GLY A 5 -2.15 -19.30 12.42
CA GLY A 5 -3.33 -20.00 12.95
C GLY A 5 -4.28 -19.15 13.82
N THR A 6 -3.93 -17.90 14.14
CA THR A 6 -4.86 -16.97 14.78
C THR A 6 -5.55 -16.10 13.74
N GLU A 7 -6.89 -16.09 13.74
CA GLU A 7 -7.67 -15.18 12.91
C GLU A 7 -8.14 -13.98 13.75
N ILE A 8 -7.94 -12.78 13.20
CA ILE A 8 -8.42 -11.54 13.79
C ILE A 8 -9.24 -10.82 12.72
N VAL A 9 -10.47 -10.42 13.06
CA VAL A 9 -11.32 -9.60 12.20
C VAL A 9 -11.53 -8.27 12.88
N LEU A 10 -11.14 -7.18 12.22
CA LEU A 10 -11.44 -5.82 12.64
C LEU A 10 -12.86 -5.50 12.19
N THR A 11 -13.74 -5.14 13.12
CA THR A 11 -15.12 -4.78 12.84
C THR A 11 -15.45 -3.38 13.33
N GLU A 12 -16.39 -2.72 12.65
CA GLU A 12 -17.13 -1.58 13.17
C GLU A 12 -18.56 -2.04 13.47
N GLY A 13 -18.84 -2.23 14.76
CA GLY A 13 -20.04 -2.93 15.19
C GLY A 13 -20.09 -4.36 14.62
N ASN A 14 -21.14 -4.66 13.85
CA ASN A 14 -21.33 -5.94 13.17
C ASN A 14 -20.76 -5.98 11.74
N THR A 15 -20.13 -4.90 11.28
CA THR A 15 -19.57 -4.80 9.92
C THR A 15 -18.09 -5.16 9.94
N PRO A 16 -17.64 -6.22 9.25
CA PRO A 16 -16.21 -6.52 9.12
C PRO A 16 -15.54 -5.52 8.16
N LEU A 17 -14.43 -4.94 8.61
CA LEU A 17 -13.67 -3.94 7.87
C LEU A 17 -12.38 -4.51 7.29
N ALA A 18 -11.65 -5.33 8.06
CA ALA A 18 -10.37 -5.87 7.63
C ALA A 18 -10.01 -7.14 8.38
N ARG A 19 -9.20 -7.97 7.73
CA ARG A 19 -8.62 -9.17 8.33
C ARG A 19 -7.09 -9.13 8.17
N PRO A 20 -6.33 -8.73 9.20
CA PRO A 20 -4.88 -8.78 9.13
C PRO A 20 -4.40 -10.23 8.95
N VAL A 21 -3.45 -10.42 8.04
CA VAL A 21 -2.75 -11.67 7.82
C VAL A 21 -1.27 -11.48 8.15
N PRO A 22 -0.57 -12.50 8.66
CA PRO A 22 0.88 -12.41 8.84
C PRO A 22 1.55 -12.19 7.48
N ILE A 23 2.39 -11.15 7.39
CA ILE A 23 3.32 -10.99 6.27
C ILE A 23 4.64 -11.64 6.67
N ALA A 24 5.13 -12.56 5.81
CA ALA A 24 6.44 -13.14 6.01
C ALA A 24 7.49 -12.03 5.92
N SER A 25 8.32 -11.89 6.95
CA SER A 25 9.49 -11.02 6.85
C SER A 25 10.40 -11.55 5.74
N SER A 26 10.77 -10.67 4.80
CA SER A 26 11.79 -11.02 3.82
C SER A 26 13.06 -11.44 4.56
N THR A 27 13.52 -12.66 4.32
CA THR A 27 14.82 -13.13 4.80
C THR A 27 15.97 -12.57 3.97
N THR A 28 15.67 -12.00 2.81
CA THR A 28 16.65 -11.37 1.93
C THR A 28 16.97 -9.97 2.44
N PRO A 29 18.25 -9.68 2.75
CA PRO A 29 18.69 -8.32 3.06
C PRO A 29 18.40 -7.36 1.91
N ARG A 30 18.19 -6.07 2.22
CA ARG A 30 18.06 -5.07 1.16
C ARG A 30 19.40 -4.93 0.43
N THR A 31 19.35 -5.01 -0.89
CA THR A 31 20.49 -4.70 -1.77
C THR A 31 20.49 -3.21 -2.08
N ALA A 32 21.52 -2.48 -1.62
CA ALA A 32 21.66 -1.06 -1.95
C ALA A 32 21.79 -0.88 -3.47
N GLY A 33 21.01 0.05 -4.04
CA GLY A 33 21.04 0.34 -5.48
C GLY A 33 20.45 -0.72 -6.40
N LEU A 34 19.67 -1.71 -5.90
CA LEU A 34 19.10 -2.80 -6.71
C LEU A 34 18.32 -2.31 -7.95
N HIS A 35 17.69 -1.14 -7.85
CA HIS A 35 16.87 -0.54 -8.91
C HIS A 35 17.42 0.82 -9.37
N ALA A 36 18.74 1.03 -9.27
CA ALA A 36 19.37 2.26 -9.74
C ALA A 36 19.07 2.48 -11.23
N GLY A 37 18.52 3.64 -11.57
CA GLY A 37 18.12 3.99 -12.94
C GLY A 37 16.86 3.30 -13.48
N ALA A 38 16.25 2.38 -12.72
CA ALA A 38 15.01 1.72 -13.12
C ALA A 38 13.76 2.52 -12.72
N ILE A 39 13.92 3.54 -11.88
CA ILE A 39 12.84 4.40 -11.40
C ILE A 39 12.87 5.67 -12.26
N TRP A 40 11.75 5.96 -12.90
CA TRP A 40 11.51 7.19 -13.63
C TRP A 40 10.23 7.82 -13.10
N THR A 41 10.26 9.14 -12.96
CA THR A 41 9.13 9.96 -12.53
C THR A 41 8.84 10.93 -13.66
N SER A 42 7.56 11.12 -14.00
CA SER A 42 7.14 12.09 -15.00
C SER A 42 7.47 13.52 -14.54
N ASP A 43 7.74 14.42 -15.49
CA ASP A 43 8.10 15.80 -15.19
C ASP A 43 6.97 16.57 -14.46
N ASP A 44 5.72 16.14 -14.66
CA ASP A 44 4.51 16.70 -14.06
C ASP A 44 4.09 16.02 -12.75
N PHE A 45 4.90 15.11 -12.20
CA PHE A 45 4.49 14.30 -11.04
C PHE A 45 4.11 15.12 -9.81
N ASP A 46 4.80 16.24 -9.59
CA ASP A 46 4.53 17.16 -8.48
C ASP A 46 3.51 18.25 -8.85
N GLU A 47 3.00 18.27 -10.08
CA GLU A 47 1.97 19.22 -10.48
C GLU A 47 0.63 18.91 -9.78
N PRO A 48 -0.15 19.95 -9.44
CA PRO A 48 -1.47 19.74 -8.87
C PRO A 48 -2.38 19.02 -9.89
N LEU A 49 -3.14 18.05 -9.39
CA LEU A 49 -4.18 17.41 -10.20
C LEU A 49 -5.23 18.43 -10.65
N SER A 50 -5.80 18.22 -11.84
CA SER A 50 -6.83 19.10 -12.39
C SER A 50 -8.06 19.19 -11.49
N GLU A 51 -8.83 20.28 -11.60
CA GLU A 51 -10.07 20.45 -10.82
C GLU A 51 -11.08 19.33 -11.11
N ASP A 52 -11.14 18.84 -12.36
CA ASP A 52 -12.03 17.76 -12.78
C ASP A 52 -11.73 16.43 -12.05
N PHE A 53 -10.45 16.16 -11.73
CA PHE A 53 -10.06 14.99 -10.93
C PHE A 53 -10.74 15.00 -9.56
N TRP A 54 -10.82 16.19 -8.94
CA TRP A 54 -11.45 16.37 -7.64
C TRP A 54 -12.98 16.45 -7.72
N ALA A 55 -13.53 16.94 -8.84
CA ALA A 55 -14.96 17.09 -9.06
C ALA A 55 -15.69 15.75 -9.35
N GLY A 56 -14.95 14.67 -9.66
CA GLY A 56 -15.53 13.33 -9.85
C GLY A 56 -16.44 13.20 -11.07
N THR A 57 -16.32 14.11 -12.03
CA THR A 57 -17.03 14.01 -13.31
C THR A 57 -16.38 12.93 -14.17
N ALA A 58 -17.13 11.85 -14.41
CA ALA A 58 -16.76 10.72 -15.25
C ALA A 58 -16.67 11.08 -16.75
#